data_AF-A0A7S1E3A8-F1
#
_entry.id   AF-A0A7S1E3A8-F1
#
_cell.length_a   1.000
_cell.length_b   1.000
_cell.length_c   1.000
_cell.angle_alpha   90.00
_cell.angle_beta   90.00
_cell.angle_gamma   90.00
#
_symmetry.space_group_name_H-M   'P 1'
#
loop_
_entity.id
_entity.type
_entity.pdbx_description
1 polymer ?
#
loop_
_entity_poly.entity_id
_entity_poly.type
_entity_poly.pdbx_seq_one_letter_code
_entity_poly.pdbx_strand_id
1 'polypeptide(L)'
;MLACFGGSLFGRGAKIYEEPATMTPADTIRNLRFHIQRQEKREQFLEKKLLLLAKEAKEKLNSGDKKGAVASMKKRKLYQAELDKISNVKMTLETQAMNLESAVHTADAFKVMSAGTNTMAKIRTEMGGVESVDDLMIDIQDEVQMADESTLQLVKPRLVQQWTTMN
;
A
#
# COMPACT_ATOMS: atom_id res chain seq x y z
N MET A 1 54.66 9.50 -23.44
CA MET A 1 54.50 8.07 -23.77
C MET A 1 54.16 7.35 -22.48
N LEU A 2 52.92 6.86 -22.34
CA LEU A 2 52.57 5.44 -22.58
C LEU A 2 53.30 4.51 -21.59
N ALA A 3 52.69 3.55 -20.90
CA ALA A 3 51.33 3.02 -20.85
C ALA A 3 51.29 1.93 -19.74
N CYS A 4 50.06 1.52 -19.39
CA CYS A 4 49.68 0.18 -18.91
C CYS A 4 50.09 -0.28 -17.49
N PHE A 5 49.28 0.08 -16.50
CA PHE A 5 48.93 -0.85 -15.40
C PHE A 5 47.59 -1.52 -15.76
N GLY A 6 47.65 -2.65 -16.43
CA GLY A 6 46.54 -3.59 -16.61
C GLY A 6 46.98 -4.96 -16.08
N GLY A 7 46.17 -5.75 -15.39
CA GLY A 7 44.79 -5.58 -15.00
C GLY A 7 44.33 -6.81 -14.20
N SER A 8 43.02 -6.82 -13.93
CA SER A 8 42.21 -7.98 -13.56
C SER A 8 42.45 -8.60 -12.18
N LEU A 9 41.79 -8.03 -11.17
CA LEU A 9 41.58 -8.67 -9.87
C LEU A 9 40.11 -8.67 -9.44
N PHE A 10 39.18 -8.60 -10.40
CA PHE A 10 37.76 -8.82 -10.12
C PHE A 10 37.25 -9.99 -10.95
N GLY A 11 37.59 -11.19 -10.46
CA GLY A 11 36.95 -12.42 -10.88
C GLY A 11 35.45 -12.34 -10.64
N ARG A 12 34.69 -12.65 -11.69
CA ARG A 12 33.27 -13.02 -11.71
C ARG A 12 32.84 -13.70 -10.40
N GLY A 13 32.23 -12.91 -9.52
CA GLY A 13 31.49 -13.40 -8.36
C GLY A 13 30.05 -13.73 -8.76
N ALA A 14 29.76 -15.02 -8.72
CA ALA A 14 28.48 -15.71 -8.60
C ALA A 14 27.17 -14.89 -8.63
N LYS A 15 26.22 -15.33 -9.48
CA LYS A 15 24.78 -15.13 -9.28
C LYS A 15 24.39 -15.73 -7.93
N ILE A 16 24.24 -14.94 -6.87
CA ILE A 16 23.64 -15.38 -5.60
C ILE A 16 22.84 -14.22 -5.00
N TYR A 17 21.68 -13.95 -5.59
CA TYR A 17 20.45 -13.59 -4.88
C TYR A 17 19.33 -13.92 -5.88
N GLU A 18 18.94 -15.20 -5.96
CA GLU A 18 17.58 -15.46 -6.44
C GLU A 18 16.66 -14.87 -5.38
N GLU A 19 16.01 -13.77 -5.75
CA GLU A 19 14.98 -13.15 -4.92
C GLU A 19 13.99 -14.27 -4.53
N PRO A 20 13.80 -14.55 -3.23
CA PRO A 20 12.93 -15.64 -2.82
C PRO A 20 11.57 -15.37 -3.43
N ALA A 21 11.01 -16.33 -4.19
CA ALA A 21 9.76 -16.19 -4.96
C ALA A 21 8.82 -15.17 -4.32
N THR A 22 8.90 -13.92 -4.80
CA THR A 22 8.41 -12.78 -4.02
C THR A 22 6.90 -12.86 -4.02
N MET A 23 6.29 -12.88 -2.84
CA MET A 23 4.84 -12.80 -2.75
C MET A 23 4.40 -11.56 -3.52
N THR A 24 3.53 -11.75 -4.52
CA THR A 24 3.02 -10.60 -5.26
C THR A 24 2.24 -9.70 -4.30
N PRO A 25 2.09 -8.40 -4.63
CA PRO A 25 1.21 -7.52 -3.85
C PRO A 25 -0.20 -8.12 -3.69
N ALA A 26 -0.73 -8.76 -4.74
CA ALA A 26 -2.02 -9.44 -4.70
C ALA A 26 -2.05 -10.62 -3.71
N ASP A 27 -1.01 -11.45 -3.67
CA ASP A 27 -0.91 -12.55 -2.70
C ASP A 27 -0.78 -12.04 -1.26
N THR A 28 -0.05 -10.95 -1.08
CA THR A 28 0.10 -10.29 0.23
C THR A 28 -1.23 -9.73 0.71
N ILE A 29 -1.98 -9.02 -0.14
CA ILE A 29 -3.33 -8.55 0.17
C ILE A 29 -4.25 -9.72 0.53
N ARG A 30 -4.23 -10.80 -0.26
CA ARG A 30 -5.03 -12.01 0.03
C ARG A 30 -4.70 -12.60 1.40
N ASN A 31 -3.42 -12.69 1.74
CA ASN A 31 -2.98 -13.19 3.06
C ASN A 31 -3.42 -12.26 4.19
N LEU A 32 -3.30 -10.94 4.05
CA LEU A 32 -3.81 -9.98 5.04
C LEU A 32 -5.31 -10.15 5.28
N ARG A 33 -6.11 -10.26 4.20
CA ARG A 33 -7.56 -10.49 4.29
C ARG A 33 -7.90 -11.84 4.93
N PHE A 34 -7.15 -12.90 4.63
CA PHE A 34 -7.29 -14.19 5.30
C PHE A 34 -7.03 -14.10 6.81
N HIS A 35 -6.00 -13.36 7.22
CA HIS A 35 -5.70 -13.16 8.64
C HIS A 35 -6.78 -12.34 9.36
N ILE A 36 -7.38 -11.33 8.70
CA ILE A 36 -8.53 -10.59 9.22
C ILE A 36 -9.71 -11.54 9.48
N GLN A 37 -10.09 -12.38 8.51
CA GLN A 37 -11.18 -13.35 8.69
C GLN A 37 -10.90 -14.35 9.83
N ARG A 38 -9.64 -14.74 10.03
CA ARG A 38 -9.27 -15.61 11.15
C ARG A 38 -9.47 -14.91 12.50
N GLN A 39 -9.17 -13.61 12.57
CA GLN A 39 -9.42 -12.83 13.77
C GLN A 39 -10.92 -12.64 14.04
N GLU A 40 -11.74 -12.43 13.01
CA GLU A 40 -13.21 -12.35 13.13
C GLU A 40 -13.82 -13.65 13.67
N LYS A 41 -13.35 -14.81 13.19
CA LYS A 41 -13.80 -16.11 13.72
C LYS A 41 -13.45 -16.28 15.20
N ARG A 42 -12.27 -15.79 15.62
CA ARG A 42 -11.83 -15.82 17.02
C ARG A 42 -12.65 -14.84 17.88
N GLU A 43 -12.92 -13.65 17.37
CA GLU A 43 -13.79 -12.64 17.97
C GLU A 43 -15.16 -13.23 18.28
N GLN A 44 -15.86 -13.77 17.27
CA GLN A 44 -17.17 -14.40 17.44
C GLN A 44 -17.17 -15.55 18.45
N PHE A 45 -16.09 -16.34 18.49
CA PHE A 45 -15.95 -17.41 19.49
C PHE A 45 -15.84 -16.85 20.90
N LEU A 46 -15.04 -15.80 21.10
CA LEU A 46 -14.86 -15.17 22.41
C LEU A 46 -16.12 -14.44 22.88
N GLU A 47 -16.85 -13.78 21.99
CA GLU A 47 -18.14 -13.16 22.31
C GLU A 47 -19.15 -14.19 22.85
N LYS A 48 -19.27 -15.34 22.19
CA LYS A 48 -20.09 -16.46 22.68
C LYS A 48 -19.64 -16.93 24.07
N LYS A 49 -18.32 -17.01 24.31
CA LYS A 49 -17.77 -17.37 25.62
C LYS A 49 -18.09 -16.33 26.70
N LEU A 50 -18.09 -15.04 26.37
CA LEU A 50 -18.47 -13.98 27.31
C LEU A 50 -19.92 -14.11 27.77
N LEU A 51 -20.84 -14.41 26.84
CA LEU A 51 -22.26 -14.63 27.15
C LEU A 51 -22.45 -15.83 28.08
N LEU A 52 -21.76 -16.94 27.80
CA LEU A 52 -21.80 -18.13 28.64
C LEU A 52 -21.26 -17.86 30.05
N LEU A 53 -20.12 -17.16 30.17
CA LEU A 53 -19.54 -16.81 31.47
C LEU A 53 -20.42 -15.85 32.28
N ALA A 54 -21.14 -14.94 31.61
CA ALA A 54 -22.09 -14.06 32.27
C ALA A 54 -23.28 -14.85 32.84
N LYS A 55 -23.81 -15.82 32.07
CA LYS A 55 -24.86 -16.72 32.53
C LYS A 55 -24.39 -17.58 33.70
N GLU A 56 -23.21 -18.19 33.58
CA GLU A 56 -22.59 -19.02 34.62
C GLU A 56 -22.35 -18.22 35.92
N ALA A 57 -21.88 -16.98 35.82
CA ALA A 57 -21.69 -16.10 36.98
C ALA A 57 -23.02 -15.81 37.69
N LYS A 58 -24.09 -15.57 36.94
CA LYS A 58 -25.44 -15.33 37.48
C LYS A 58 -26.00 -16.57 38.17
N GLU A 59 -25.86 -17.75 37.55
CA GLU A 59 -26.30 -19.03 38.12
C GLU A 59 -25.58 -19.34 39.43
N LYS A 60 -24.24 -19.19 39.45
CA LYS A 60 -23.43 -19.40 40.66
C LYS A 60 -23.79 -18.42 41.78
N LEU A 61 -24.09 -17.17 41.44
CA LEU A 61 -24.54 -16.19 42.44
C LEU A 61 -25.90 -16.60 43.03
N ASN A 62 -26.84 -17.04 42.19
CA ASN A 62 -28.16 -17.50 42.63
C ASN A 62 -28.09 -18.77 43.49
N SER A 63 -27.10 -19.64 43.25
CA SER A 63 -26.85 -20.83 44.08
C SER A 63 -26.03 -20.55 45.35
N GLY A 64 -25.74 -19.28 45.66
CA GLY A 64 -24.96 -18.87 46.84
C GLY A 64 -23.44 -18.99 46.70
N ASP A 65 -22.92 -19.45 45.56
CA ASP A 65 -21.48 -19.55 45.28
C ASP A 65 -20.90 -18.21 44.80
N LYS A 66 -20.72 -17.29 45.76
CA LYS A 66 -20.14 -15.97 45.50
C LYS A 66 -18.71 -16.06 44.95
N LYS A 67 -17.90 -17.04 45.40
CA LYS A 67 -16.51 -17.19 44.96
C LYS A 67 -16.45 -17.64 43.51
N GLY A 68 -17.26 -18.63 43.12
CA GLY A 68 -17.35 -19.11 41.74
C GLY A 68 -17.93 -18.06 40.79
N ALA A 69 -18.89 -17.25 41.24
CA ALA A 69 -19.40 -16.12 40.46
C ALA A 69 -18.29 -15.10 40.14
N VAL A 70 -17.51 -14.71 41.16
CA VAL A 70 -16.36 -13.80 40.99
C VAL A 70 -15.30 -14.40 40.06
N ALA A 71 -14.99 -15.70 40.19
CA ALA A 71 -14.05 -16.38 39.31
C ALA A 71 -14.49 -16.34 37.84
N SER A 72 -15.79 -16.58 37.59
CA SER A 72 -16.40 -16.53 36.25
C SER A 72 -16.33 -15.11 35.66
N MET A 73 -16.60 -14.09 36.47
CA MET A 73 -16.49 -12.68 36.07
C MET A 73 -15.04 -12.25 35.79
N LYS A 74 -14.06 -12.74 36.55
CA LYS A 74 -12.64 -12.50 36.27
C LYS A 74 -12.24 -13.09 34.92
N LYS A 75 -12.65 -14.33 34.64
CA LYS A 75 -12.41 -14.96 33.32
C LYS A 75 -13.09 -14.19 32.20
N ARG A 76 -14.31 -13.70 32.42
CA ARG A 76 -15.03 -12.83 31.48
C ARG A 76 -14.23 -11.56 31.17
N LYS A 77 -13.67 -10.89 32.18
CA LYS A 77 -12.84 -9.70 32.00
C LYS A 77 -11.57 -9.97 31.18
N LEU A 78 -10.95 -11.14 31.34
CA LEU A 78 -9.78 -11.53 30.54
C LEU A 78 -10.13 -11.70 29.05
N TYR A 79 -11.27 -12.32 28.74
CA TYR A 79 -11.71 -12.45 27.35
C TYR A 79 -12.16 -11.12 26.74
N GLN A 80 -12.72 -10.21 27.54
CA GLN A 80 -13.00 -8.85 27.06
C GLN A 80 -11.71 -8.14 26.64
N ALA A 81 -10.65 -8.20 27.47
CA ALA A 81 -9.37 -7.60 27.14
C ALA A 81 -8.72 -8.23 25.88
N GLU A 82 -8.98 -9.52 25.62
CA GLU A 82 -8.52 -10.18 24.39
C GLU A 82 -9.31 -9.70 23.17
N LEU A 83 -10.62 -9.45 23.28
CA LEU A 83 -11.41 -8.83 22.21
C LEU A 83 -10.88 -7.44 21.84
N ASP A 84 -10.52 -6.63 22.84
CA ASP A 84 -9.95 -5.30 22.60
C ASP A 84 -8.62 -5.39 21.81
N LYS A 85 -7.77 -6.38 22.12
CA LYS A 85 -6.55 -6.65 21.35
C LYS A 85 -6.86 -7.11 19.93
N ILE A 86 -7.84 -7.99 19.75
CA ILE A 86 -8.25 -8.46 18.42
C ILE A 86 -8.73 -7.29 17.56
N SER A 87 -9.51 -6.37 18.12
CA SER A 87 -9.97 -5.16 17.45
C SER A 87 -8.79 -4.32 16.93
N ASN A 88 -7.79 -4.06 17.79
CA ASN A 88 -6.58 -3.32 17.40
C ASN A 88 -5.79 -4.02 16.29
N VAL A 89 -5.68 -5.35 16.36
CA VAL A 89 -4.98 -6.14 15.33
C VAL A 89 -5.74 -6.09 14.00
N LYS A 90 -7.06 -6.24 14.00
CA LYS A 90 -7.88 -6.14 12.78
C LYS A 90 -7.70 -4.77 12.12
N MET A 91 -7.83 -3.69 12.87
CA MET A 91 -7.65 -2.32 12.35
C MET A 91 -6.26 -2.12 11.72
N THR A 92 -5.23 -2.67 12.35
CA THR A 92 -3.86 -2.60 11.83
C THR A 92 -3.72 -3.37 10.51
N LEU A 93 -4.27 -4.59 10.44
CA LEU A 93 -4.23 -5.40 9.22
C LEU A 93 -5.05 -4.79 8.08
N GLU A 94 -6.20 -4.21 8.39
CA GLU A 94 -7.04 -3.50 7.42
C GLU A 94 -6.32 -2.29 6.84
N THR A 95 -5.67 -1.50 7.71
CA THR A 95 -4.86 -0.36 7.29
C THR A 95 -3.71 -0.79 6.37
N GLN A 96 -3.02 -1.89 6.70
CA GLN A 96 -1.96 -2.42 5.86
C GLN A 96 -2.47 -2.90 4.49
N ALA A 97 -3.64 -3.57 4.46
CA ALA A 97 -4.25 -4.01 3.22
C ALA A 97 -4.61 -2.82 2.32
N MET A 98 -5.25 -1.78 2.88
CA MET A 98 -5.60 -0.56 2.14
C MET A 98 -4.36 0.18 1.62
N ASN A 99 -3.31 0.28 2.43
CA ASN A 99 -2.07 0.94 2.01
C ASN A 99 -1.41 0.20 0.84
N LEU A 100 -1.39 -1.14 0.88
CA LEU A 100 -0.82 -1.95 -0.18
C LEU A 100 -1.66 -1.88 -1.46
N GLU A 101 -3.00 -1.91 -1.34
CA GLU A 101 -3.92 -1.68 -2.45
C GLU A 101 -3.65 -0.31 -3.09
N SER A 102 -3.55 0.76 -2.29
CA SER A 102 -3.24 2.11 -2.78
C SER A 102 -1.87 2.20 -3.47
N ALA A 103 -0.84 1.54 -2.93
CA ALA A 103 0.49 1.49 -3.53
C ALA A 103 0.46 0.80 -4.90
N VAL A 104 -0.32 -0.28 -5.06
CA VAL A 104 -0.50 -0.96 -6.35
C VAL A 104 -1.16 -0.04 -7.38
N HIS A 105 -2.26 0.64 -7.02
CA HIS A 105 -2.92 1.58 -7.93
C HIS A 105 -1.99 2.74 -8.33
N THR A 106 -1.22 3.26 -7.37
CA THR A 106 -0.23 4.31 -7.63
C THR A 106 0.84 3.82 -8.60
N ALA A 107 1.37 2.61 -8.41
CA ALA A 107 2.34 2.01 -9.32
C ALA A 107 1.77 1.84 -10.74
N ASP A 108 0.51 1.46 -10.88
CA ASP A 108 -0.14 1.32 -12.19
C ASP A 108 -0.36 2.68 -12.88
N ALA A 109 -0.74 3.72 -12.13
CA ALA A 109 -0.80 5.09 -12.65
C ALA A 109 0.58 5.57 -13.16
N PHE A 110 1.66 5.26 -12.43
CA PHE A 110 3.02 5.56 -12.88
C PHE A 110 3.41 4.81 -14.16
N LYS A 111 3.01 3.54 -14.32
CA LYS A 111 3.26 2.78 -15.56
C LYS A 111 2.57 3.43 -16.76
N VAL A 112 1.31 3.82 -16.61
CA VAL A 112 0.55 4.50 -17.68
C VAL A 112 1.18 5.85 -18.02
N MET A 113 1.54 6.64 -17.00
CA MET A 113 2.21 7.92 -17.20
C MET A 113 3.55 7.75 -17.93
N SER A 114 4.36 6.76 -17.54
CA SER A 114 5.63 6.46 -18.21
C SER A 114 5.43 6.05 -19.68
N ALA A 115 4.42 5.23 -19.97
CA ALA A 115 4.07 4.88 -21.34
C ALA A 115 3.64 6.12 -22.15
N GLY A 116 2.82 7.01 -21.56
CA GLY A 116 2.44 8.28 -22.18
C GLY A 116 3.65 9.18 -22.47
N THR A 117 4.55 9.37 -21.51
CA THR A 117 5.79 10.15 -21.71
C THR A 117 6.66 9.56 -22.82
N ASN A 118 6.81 8.23 -22.88
CA ASN A 118 7.56 7.57 -23.94
C ASN A 118 6.91 7.78 -25.32
N THR A 119 5.58 7.73 -25.41
CA THR A 119 4.83 8.02 -26.63
C THR A 119 5.00 9.47 -27.06
N MET A 120 4.91 10.43 -26.12
CA MET A 120 5.14 11.85 -26.41
C MET A 120 6.58 12.10 -26.90
N ALA A 121 7.57 11.42 -26.32
CA ALA A 121 8.96 11.52 -26.77
C ALA A 121 9.14 11.00 -28.21
N LYS A 122 8.44 9.92 -28.58
CA LYS A 122 8.43 9.41 -29.96
C LYS A 122 7.81 10.41 -30.93
N ILE A 123 6.63 10.95 -30.61
CA ILE A 123 5.97 11.99 -31.43
C ILE A 123 6.92 13.17 -31.63
N ARG A 124 7.56 13.67 -30.56
CA ARG A 124 8.56 14.75 -30.65
C ARG A 124 9.71 14.45 -31.61
N THR A 125 10.16 13.20 -31.64
CA THR A 125 11.25 12.76 -32.53
C THR A 125 10.76 12.67 -33.97
N GLU A 126 9.54 12.16 -34.19
CA GLU A 126 8.91 12.03 -35.51
C GLU A 126 8.53 13.39 -36.13
N MET A 127 8.22 14.39 -35.31
CA MET A 127 7.82 15.74 -35.71
C MET A 127 8.99 16.66 -36.12
N GLY A 128 10.23 16.17 -36.09
CA GLY A 128 11.40 16.92 -36.59
C GLY A 128 12.17 17.74 -35.54
N GLY A 129 11.85 17.60 -34.25
CA GLY A 129 12.60 18.24 -33.15
C GLY A 129 11.95 19.51 -32.58
N VAL A 130 12.71 20.20 -31.72
CA VAL A 130 12.24 21.25 -30.78
C VAL A 130 11.50 22.42 -31.44
N GLU A 131 11.88 22.80 -32.66
CA GLU A 131 11.28 23.94 -33.38
C GLU A 131 9.79 23.72 -33.71
N SER A 132 9.33 22.47 -33.88
CA SER A 132 7.90 22.15 -34.12
C SER A 132 7.05 22.09 -32.84
N VAL A 133 7.69 22.05 -31.66
CA VAL A 133 7.03 21.87 -30.37
C VAL A 133 6.63 23.20 -29.75
N ASP A 134 7.41 24.27 -29.97
CA ASP A 134 7.06 25.61 -29.49
C ASP A 134 5.78 26.13 -30.17
N ASP A 135 5.64 25.94 -31.50
CA ASP A 135 4.44 26.30 -32.25
C ASP A 135 3.20 25.51 -31.76
N LEU A 136 3.35 24.21 -31.48
CA LEU A 136 2.25 23.38 -30.98
C LEU A 136 1.89 23.63 -29.50
N MET A 137 2.85 24.01 -28.66
CA MET A 137 2.57 24.35 -27.26
C MET A 137 1.84 25.70 -27.14
N ILE A 138 2.03 26.60 -28.11
CA ILE A 138 1.22 27.83 -28.26
C ILE A 138 -0.22 27.45 -28.65
N ASP A 139 -0.42 26.62 -29.67
CA ASP A 139 -1.75 26.20 -30.11
C ASP A 139 -2.52 25.40 -29.02
N ILE A 140 -1.83 24.54 -28.26
CA ILE A 140 -2.42 23.80 -27.15
C ILE A 140 -2.74 24.71 -25.95
N GLN A 141 -1.94 25.75 -25.66
CA GLN A 141 -2.28 26.70 -24.60
C GLN A 141 -3.54 27.50 -24.93
N ASP A 142 -3.71 27.88 -26.19
CA ASP A 142 -4.90 28.60 -26.66
C ASP A 142 -6.16 27.70 -26.63
N GLU A 143 -6.06 26.42 -27.00
CA GLU A 143 -7.19 25.47 -26.86
C GLU A 143 -7.47 25.06 -25.40
N VAL A 144 -6.45 24.88 -24.56
CA VAL A 144 -6.61 24.50 -23.14
C VAL A 144 -7.10 25.67 -22.29
N GLN A 145 -6.89 26.93 -22.68
CA GLN A 145 -7.56 28.07 -22.06
C GLN A 145 -9.09 28.01 -22.20
N MET A 146 -9.62 27.25 -23.17
CA MET A 146 -11.05 26.96 -23.28
C MET A 146 -11.50 25.77 -22.40
N ALA A 147 -10.56 24.98 -21.86
CA ALA A 147 -10.82 23.74 -21.13
C ALA A 147 -10.18 23.73 -19.72
N ASP A 148 -10.98 24.18 -18.75
CA ASP A 148 -10.89 23.90 -17.30
C ASP A 148 -9.52 24.13 -16.62
N GLU A 149 -9.41 25.31 -16.01
CA GLU A 149 -8.28 25.89 -15.27
C GLU A 149 -7.68 24.94 -14.19
N SER A 150 -8.50 24.04 -13.66
CA SER A 150 -8.16 23.01 -12.67
C SER A 150 -7.01 22.10 -13.12
N THR A 151 -7.00 21.73 -14.39
CA THR A 151 -6.04 20.78 -14.99
C THR A 151 -4.66 21.43 -15.18
N LEU A 152 -4.67 22.75 -15.43
CA LEU A 152 -3.50 23.56 -15.70
C LEU A 152 -2.61 23.73 -14.44
N GLN A 153 -3.24 23.79 -13.25
CA GLN A 153 -2.54 23.95 -11.96
C GLN A 153 -1.62 22.77 -11.62
N LEU A 154 -1.94 21.57 -12.11
CA LEU A 154 -1.16 20.35 -11.88
C LEU A 154 0.03 20.20 -12.84
N VAL A 155 -0.10 20.76 -14.04
CA VAL A 155 0.88 20.60 -15.14
C VAL A 155 1.97 21.68 -15.08
N LYS A 156 1.60 22.93 -14.73
CA LYS A 156 2.52 24.08 -14.68
C LYS A 156 3.77 23.87 -13.81
N PRO A 157 3.70 23.33 -12.58
CA PRO A 157 4.90 23.15 -11.75
C PRO A 157 5.87 22.10 -12.32
N ARG A 158 5.34 21.09 -13.01
CA ARG A 158 6.13 19.97 -13.53
C ARG A 158 6.93 20.34 -14.77
N LEU A 159 6.36 21.14 -15.66
CA LEU A 159 7.04 21.61 -16.87
C LEU A 159 8.17 22.58 -16.54
N VAL A 160 7.98 23.47 -15.55
CA VAL A 160 9.03 24.39 -15.09
C VAL A 160 10.20 23.64 -14.46
N GLN A 161 9.93 22.62 -13.64
CA GLN A 161 10.97 21.77 -13.04
C GLN A 161 11.77 20.96 -14.08
N GLN A 162 11.09 20.51 -15.14
CA GLN A 162 11.73 19.78 -16.23
C GLN A 162 12.60 20.70 -17.10
N TRP A 163 12.21 21.96 -17.28
CA TRP A 163 13.00 22.96 -18.00
C TRP A 163 14.28 23.36 -17.24
N THR A 164 14.21 23.52 -15.92
CA THR A 164 15.37 23.85 -15.07
C THR A 164 16.40 22.73 -14.91
N THR A 165 16.04 21.48 -15.25
CA THR A 165 16.95 20.33 -15.16
C THR A 165 17.59 19.96 -16.50
N MET A 166 17.20 20.66 -17.58
CA MET A 166 17.68 20.42 -18.95
C MET A 166 18.55 21.55 -19.51
N ASN A 167 18.76 22.63 -18.75
CA ASN A 167 19.72 23.73 -18.99
C ASN A 167 20.70 23.81 -17.82
#